data_AF-A0A3N5KFI6-F1
#
_entry.id   AF-A0A3N5KFI6-F1
#
_cell.length_a   1.000
_cell.length_b   1.000
_cell.length_c   1.000
_cell.angle_alpha   90.00
_cell.angle_beta   90.00
_cell.angle_gamma   90.00
#
_symmetry.space_group_name_H-M   'P 1'
#
loop_
_entity.id
_entity.type
_entity.pdbx_description
1 polymer ?
#
loop_
_entity_poly.entity_id
_entity_poly.type
_entity_poly.pdbx_seq_one_letter_code
_entity_poly.pdbx_strand_id
1 'polypeptide(L)'
;MRVGVFFFGGVEIDDAGAGPPAPMSRRYEQKDFWHAQERLLDMGVRAEELGYDSYWLTEHHFQHEGYEVIPNGILFGAFLAERTSRIRIGTMFNIIAQWHPLRLAEDFATLHNLSGGRAILGVGRGTVPREIQSLSGNRVSIGSFDNPDMADADRVNREVTDEALEIIKLAFENETFSYKGKYFELPPGGIPDRGGFVETLTLIPRPKYPYEIWQAITSPPTLEHAPVLGHGGVFWIQNPGFIKRFFDRYAEVWAASHDGVELGPGEKRLLVLNVRVENTYEEALDSARPGHDEFWKFLGPYGWSRGYMGDDGKPVEPGLIPTLENSIGQKTWVIGSPEQVAEGIQWYKDTLSLQDLVLFPNFAGDSYEKTDEQMTRLAEEVLPLVK
;
A
#
# COMPACT_ATOMS: atom_id res chain seq x y z
N MET A 1 -6.33 -11.87 -14.93
CA MET A 1 -5.95 -11.30 -13.63
C MET A 1 -4.69 -10.50 -13.87
N ARG A 2 -4.64 -9.25 -13.41
CA ARG A 2 -3.44 -8.43 -13.40
C ARG A 2 -2.63 -8.76 -12.16
N VAL A 3 -1.32 -8.87 -12.29
CA VAL A 3 -0.41 -9.27 -11.22
C VAL A 3 0.68 -8.23 -11.04
N GLY A 4 0.73 -7.59 -9.88
CA GLY A 4 1.82 -6.71 -9.48
C GLY A 4 2.71 -7.31 -8.40
N VAL A 5 3.75 -6.56 -8.03
CA VAL A 5 4.62 -6.84 -6.88
C VAL A 5 4.70 -5.63 -5.96
N PHE A 6 4.78 -5.89 -4.66
CA PHE A 6 4.89 -4.87 -3.60
C PHE A 6 6.11 -5.15 -2.73
N PHE A 7 6.83 -4.07 -2.39
CA PHE A 7 7.97 -4.10 -1.49
C PHE A 7 7.83 -3.03 -0.41
N PHE A 8 8.17 -3.41 0.83
CA PHE A 8 8.41 -2.44 1.89
C PHE A 8 9.64 -1.57 1.60
N GLY A 9 10.65 -2.18 1.00
CA GLY A 9 11.87 -1.47 0.64
C GLY A 9 12.72 -1.15 1.85
N GLY A 10 13.16 -2.20 2.55
CA GLY A 10 14.07 -2.13 3.69
C GLY A 10 15.51 -2.44 3.33
N VAL A 11 16.39 -2.26 4.30
CA VAL A 11 17.77 -2.77 4.26
C VAL A 11 17.79 -4.30 4.38
N GLU A 12 18.86 -4.94 3.92
CA GLU A 12 19.07 -6.38 4.14
C GLU A 12 19.36 -6.63 5.63
N ILE A 13 18.63 -7.57 6.23
CA ILE A 13 18.67 -7.87 7.67
C ILE A 13 19.25 -9.27 7.89
N ASP A 14 20.56 -9.36 8.11
CA ASP A 14 21.28 -10.64 8.22
C ASP A 14 20.83 -11.54 9.39
N ASP A 15 20.24 -10.95 10.44
CA ASP A 15 19.81 -11.63 11.67
C ASP A 15 18.29 -11.55 11.88
N ALA A 16 17.50 -11.58 10.79
CA ALA A 16 16.05 -11.61 10.87
C ALA A 16 15.53 -12.83 11.66
N GLY A 17 14.54 -12.62 12.52
CA GLY A 17 13.83 -13.69 13.22
C GLY A 17 13.08 -13.23 14.47
N ALA A 18 12.51 -14.18 15.21
CA ALA A 18 11.78 -13.89 16.45
C ALA A 18 12.68 -13.39 17.60
N GLY A 19 14.00 -13.62 17.50
CA GLY A 19 14.99 -13.28 18.51
C GLY A 19 15.36 -11.79 18.57
N PRO A 20 16.28 -11.41 19.47
CA PRO A 20 16.86 -10.06 19.48
C PRO A 20 17.66 -9.78 18.19
N PRO A 21 17.85 -8.50 17.83
CA PRO A 21 17.40 -7.30 18.56
C PRO A 21 15.91 -7.04 18.38
N ALA A 22 15.35 -6.20 19.27
CA ALA A 22 14.03 -5.63 19.06
C ALA A 22 14.05 -4.72 17.81
N PRO A 23 12.97 -4.65 17.02
CA PRO A 23 12.93 -3.87 15.77
C PRO A 23 13.44 -2.44 15.92
N MET A 24 12.93 -1.71 16.92
CA MET A 24 13.29 -0.31 17.16
C MET A 24 14.71 -0.11 17.71
N SER A 25 15.42 -1.19 18.04
CA SER A 25 16.82 -1.16 18.48
C SER A 25 17.80 -1.35 17.32
N ARG A 26 17.31 -1.75 16.13
CA ARG A 26 18.15 -1.87 14.93
C ARG A 26 18.68 -0.50 14.49
N ARG A 27 19.91 -0.47 13.99
CA ARG A 27 20.59 0.75 13.53
C ARG A 27 21.39 0.41 12.29
N TYR A 28 21.19 1.20 11.25
CA TYR A 28 21.90 1.10 9.98
C TYR A 28 22.52 2.44 9.59
N GLU A 29 23.48 2.40 8.68
CA GLU A 29 24.17 3.58 8.18
C GLU A 29 23.47 4.13 6.92
N GLN A 30 23.73 5.40 6.60
CA GLN A 30 23.15 6.06 5.42
C GLN A 30 23.45 5.32 4.10
N LYS A 31 24.60 4.65 4.01
CA LYS A 31 24.98 3.85 2.86
C LYS A 31 24.07 2.63 2.67
N ASP A 32 23.54 2.06 3.76
CA ASP A 32 22.70 0.87 3.72
C ASP A 32 21.30 1.25 3.23
N PHE A 33 20.77 2.40 3.69
CA PHE A 33 19.53 2.98 3.17
C PHE A 33 19.64 3.32 1.69
N TRP A 34 20.76 3.92 1.28
CA TRP A 34 21.00 4.24 -0.13
C TRP A 34 21.10 2.98 -0.98
N HIS A 35 21.82 1.96 -0.50
CA HIS A 35 21.92 0.68 -1.18
C HIS A 35 20.54 0.05 -1.41
N ALA A 36 19.68 0.00 -0.38
CA ALA A 36 18.32 -0.49 -0.51
C ALA A 36 17.52 0.28 -1.58
N GLN A 37 17.61 1.61 -1.60
CA GLN A 37 16.94 2.44 -2.62
C GLN A 37 17.43 2.13 -4.04
N GLU A 38 18.73 1.95 -4.24
CA GLU A 38 19.28 1.55 -5.55
C GLU A 38 18.76 0.18 -5.99
N ARG A 39 18.77 -0.81 -5.08
CA ARG A 39 18.27 -2.16 -5.36
C ARG A 39 16.78 -2.17 -5.66
N LEU A 40 15.97 -1.38 -4.97
CA LEU A 40 14.53 -1.27 -5.24
C LEU A 40 14.25 -0.69 -6.65
N LEU A 41 15.07 0.24 -7.14
CA LEU A 41 14.96 0.73 -8.52
C LEU A 41 15.23 -0.42 -9.50
N ASP A 42 16.26 -1.22 -9.22
CA ASP A 42 16.60 -2.38 -10.05
C ASP A 42 15.49 -3.45 -10.00
N MET A 43 14.87 -3.70 -8.84
CA MET A 43 13.72 -4.60 -8.72
C MET A 43 12.51 -4.11 -9.52
N GLY A 44 12.29 -2.79 -9.61
CA GLY A 44 11.23 -2.23 -10.45
C GLY A 44 11.44 -2.47 -11.94
N VAL A 45 12.69 -2.32 -12.42
CA VAL A 45 13.05 -2.65 -13.81
C VAL A 45 12.89 -4.15 -14.06
N ARG A 46 13.38 -4.96 -13.11
CA ARG A 46 13.31 -6.42 -13.18
C ARG A 46 11.86 -6.93 -13.20
N ALA A 47 10.97 -6.30 -12.44
CA ALA A 47 9.54 -6.63 -12.47
C ALA A 47 8.92 -6.39 -13.87
N GLU A 48 9.34 -5.35 -14.60
CA GLU A 48 8.88 -5.15 -15.99
C GLU A 48 9.41 -6.23 -16.95
N GLU A 49 10.67 -6.60 -16.80
CA GLU A 49 11.31 -7.64 -17.63
C GLU A 49 10.62 -9.00 -17.44
N LEU A 50 10.24 -9.32 -16.20
CA LEU A 50 9.52 -10.54 -15.84
C LEU A 50 8.02 -10.49 -16.21
N GLY A 51 7.51 -9.35 -16.67
CA GLY A 51 6.15 -9.21 -17.19
C GLY A 51 5.08 -8.91 -16.14
N TYR A 52 5.44 -8.42 -14.96
CA TYR A 52 4.46 -7.93 -13.98
C TYR A 52 3.72 -6.68 -14.49
N ASP A 53 2.43 -6.58 -14.15
CA ASP A 53 1.56 -5.47 -14.55
C ASP A 53 1.81 -4.18 -13.74
N SER A 54 2.25 -4.32 -12.50
CA SER A 54 2.48 -3.17 -11.61
C SER A 54 3.57 -3.40 -10.56
N TYR A 55 4.24 -2.32 -10.18
CA TYR A 55 5.25 -2.28 -9.13
C TYR A 55 4.85 -1.26 -8.07
N TRP A 56 4.86 -1.67 -6.80
CA TRP A 56 4.38 -0.89 -5.67
C TRP A 56 5.45 -0.74 -4.58
N LEU A 57 5.57 0.48 -4.05
CA LEU A 57 6.43 0.81 -2.91
C LEU A 57 5.64 1.52 -1.83
N THR A 58 6.00 1.36 -0.56
CA THR A 58 5.37 2.09 0.56
C THR A 58 6.08 3.42 0.83
N GLU A 59 5.38 4.37 1.47
CA GLU A 59 5.94 5.65 1.93
C GLU A 59 6.17 5.59 3.45
N HIS A 60 7.42 5.71 3.91
CA HIS A 60 7.78 5.75 5.33
C HIS A 60 8.97 6.68 5.61
N HIS A 61 9.04 7.15 6.85
CA HIS A 61 9.94 8.24 7.23
C HIS A 61 10.66 7.99 8.54
N PHE A 62 11.90 8.49 8.65
CA PHE A 62 12.66 8.53 9.90
C PHE A 62 12.93 7.15 10.54
N GLN A 63 12.86 6.07 9.78
CA GLN A 63 13.08 4.71 10.25
C GLN A 63 14.57 4.35 10.24
N HIS A 64 15.30 4.72 11.30
CA HIS A 64 16.71 4.31 11.46
C HIS A 64 16.87 2.78 11.59
N GLU A 65 15.78 2.11 11.91
CA GLU A 65 15.63 0.66 12.04
C GLU A 65 15.64 -0.06 10.69
N GLY A 66 15.49 0.64 9.57
CA GLY A 66 15.77 0.14 8.22
C GLY A 66 14.69 -0.75 7.59
N TYR A 67 13.51 -0.92 8.19
CA TYR A 67 12.45 -1.76 7.60
C TYR A 67 11.83 -1.15 6.35
N GLU A 68 11.68 0.17 6.32
CA GLU A 68 11.01 0.89 5.23
C GLU A 68 11.77 2.20 4.97
N VAL A 69 12.48 2.28 3.84
CA VAL A 69 13.45 3.36 3.57
C VAL A 69 13.11 4.21 2.35
N ILE A 70 11.85 4.17 1.89
CA ILE A 70 11.33 4.98 0.79
C ILE A 70 10.47 6.13 1.36
N PRO A 71 10.99 7.36 1.47
CA PRO A 71 10.23 8.50 1.98
C PRO A 71 9.38 9.20 0.91
N ASN A 72 9.59 8.91 -0.38
CA ASN A 72 8.83 9.55 -1.46
C ASN A 72 8.66 8.59 -2.64
N GLY A 73 7.54 7.87 -2.66
CA GLY A 73 7.20 6.94 -3.74
C GLY A 73 6.97 7.62 -5.09
N ILE A 74 6.51 8.88 -5.14
CA ILE A 74 6.30 9.62 -6.38
C ILE A 74 7.62 9.97 -7.06
N LEU A 75 8.59 10.51 -6.31
CA LEU A 75 9.92 10.81 -6.83
C LEU A 75 10.63 9.54 -7.28
N PHE A 76 10.57 8.48 -6.47
CA PHE A 76 11.13 7.18 -6.84
C PHE A 76 10.48 6.63 -8.11
N GLY A 77 9.16 6.74 -8.19
CA GLY A 77 8.37 6.36 -9.36
C GLY A 77 8.76 7.13 -10.62
N ALA A 78 9.19 8.39 -10.52
CA ALA A 78 9.65 9.17 -11.67
C ALA A 78 10.95 8.62 -12.26
N PHE A 79 11.90 8.19 -11.42
CA PHE A 79 13.11 7.50 -11.89
C PHE A 79 12.79 6.15 -12.51
N LEU A 80 11.87 5.39 -11.90
CA LEU A 80 11.43 4.12 -12.46
C LEU A 80 10.70 4.29 -13.80
N ALA A 81 9.88 5.34 -13.93
CA ALA A 81 9.14 5.64 -15.15
C ALA A 81 10.07 5.90 -16.33
N GLU A 82 11.24 6.51 -16.12
CA GLU A 82 12.24 6.73 -17.17
C GLU A 82 12.99 5.44 -17.56
N ARG A 83 13.11 4.48 -16.63
CA ARG A 83 13.79 3.19 -16.86
C ARG A 83 12.88 2.10 -17.42
N THR A 84 11.57 2.35 -17.52
CA THR A 84 10.55 1.36 -17.85
C THR A 84 9.54 1.92 -18.85
N SER A 85 8.79 1.05 -19.53
CA SER A 85 7.94 1.44 -20.67
C SER A 85 6.49 0.95 -20.59
N ARG A 86 6.21 -0.08 -19.78
CA ARG A 86 4.90 -0.72 -19.61
C ARG A 86 4.43 -0.76 -18.17
N ILE A 87 5.30 -1.11 -17.23
CA ILE A 87 4.89 -1.43 -15.86
C ILE A 87 4.20 -0.24 -15.23
N ARG A 88 3.08 -0.49 -14.57
CA ARG A 88 2.36 0.54 -13.82
C ARG A 88 3.05 0.78 -12.48
N ILE A 89 3.09 2.03 -12.05
CA ILE A 89 3.91 2.44 -10.91
C ILE A 89 2.98 2.99 -9.83
N GLY A 90 2.89 2.30 -8.71
CA GLY A 90 2.03 2.70 -7.60
C GLY A 90 2.80 2.94 -6.30
N THR A 91 2.22 3.77 -5.44
CA THR A 91 2.65 3.84 -4.04
C THR A 91 1.60 3.14 -3.18
N MET A 92 2.00 2.29 -2.25
CA MET A 92 1.14 1.56 -1.34
C MET A 92 1.55 1.85 0.12
N PHE A 93 1.36 3.07 0.64
CA PHE A 93 0.55 4.17 0.07
C PHE A 93 1.17 5.54 0.32
N ASN A 94 0.79 6.55 -0.49
CA ASN A 94 1.06 7.93 -0.14
C ASN A 94 0.21 8.33 1.07
N ILE A 95 0.82 8.85 2.14
CA ILE A 95 0.09 9.16 3.37
C ILE A 95 -0.45 10.58 3.31
N ILE A 96 -1.71 10.74 2.88
CA ILE A 96 -2.29 12.03 2.46
C ILE A 96 -2.08 13.16 3.48
N ALA A 97 -2.28 12.88 4.77
CA ALA A 97 -2.15 13.88 5.83
C ALA A 97 -0.71 14.38 6.07
N GLN A 98 0.31 13.68 5.55
CA GLN A 98 1.72 14.08 5.57
C GLN A 98 2.07 15.06 4.45
N TRP A 99 1.20 15.22 3.45
CA TRP A 99 1.42 16.08 2.30
C TRP A 99 0.59 17.38 2.39
N HIS A 100 1.08 18.43 1.72
CA HIS A 100 0.17 19.47 1.26
C HIS A 100 -0.59 18.94 0.03
N PRO A 101 -1.94 19.00 -0.01
CA PRO A 101 -2.72 18.34 -1.05
C PRO A 101 -2.34 18.79 -2.48
N LEU A 102 -2.09 20.09 -2.68
CA LEU A 102 -1.65 20.59 -3.99
C LEU A 102 -0.25 20.10 -4.39
N ARG A 103 0.66 19.87 -3.44
CA ARG A 103 2.01 19.36 -3.75
C ARG A 103 1.94 17.91 -4.20
N LEU A 104 1.16 17.08 -3.48
CA LEU A 104 0.92 15.71 -3.90
C LEU A 104 0.21 15.64 -5.26
N ALA A 105 -0.75 16.54 -5.51
CA ALA A 105 -1.43 16.64 -6.80
C ALA A 105 -0.47 17.00 -7.94
N GLU A 106 0.37 18.03 -7.78
CA GLU A 106 1.39 18.43 -8.76
C GLU A 106 2.38 17.30 -9.06
N ASP A 107 2.90 16.67 -8.00
CA ASP A 107 3.91 15.62 -8.10
C ASP A 107 3.32 14.37 -8.78
N PHE A 108 2.11 13.94 -8.36
CA PHE A 108 1.42 12.81 -9.01
C PHE A 108 1.07 13.11 -10.47
N ALA A 109 0.49 14.28 -10.77
CA ALA A 109 0.11 14.62 -12.14
C ALA A 109 1.35 14.68 -13.06
N THR A 110 2.48 15.16 -12.54
CA THR A 110 3.75 15.17 -13.26
C THR A 110 4.22 13.75 -13.55
N LEU A 111 4.30 12.88 -12.54
CA LEU A 111 4.66 11.46 -12.72
C LEU A 111 3.70 10.75 -13.68
N HIS A 112 2.40 10.91 -13.50
CA HIS A 112 1.37 10.29 -14.33
C HIS A 112 1.51 10.69 -15.79
N ASN A 113 1.77 11.97 -16.06
CA ASN A 113 1.93 12.46 -17.42
C ASN A 113 3.24 11.98 -18.06
N LEU A 114 4.37 12.07 -17.34
CA LEU A 114 5.68 11.67 -17.86
C LEU A 114 5.78 10.15 -18.07
N SER A 115 5.12 9.37 -17.22
CA SER A 115 5.05 7.92 -17.38
C SER A 115 4.09 7.46 -18.49
N GLY A 116 3.37 8.38 -19.16
CA GLY A 116 2.40 8.02 -20.20
C GLY A 116 1.10 7.44 -19.66
N GLY A 117 0.71 7.80 -18.44
CA GLY A 117 -0.51 7.34 -17.77
C GLY A 117 -0.34 6.07 -16.94
N ARG A 118 0.89 5.66 -16.64
CA ARG A 118 1.20 4.41 -15.92
C ARG A 118 1.18 4.56 -14.39
N ALA A 119 1.18 5.78 -13.87
CA ALA A 119 1.19 6.01 -12.43
C ALA A 119 -0.18 5.68 -11.81
N ILE A 120 -0.16 5.15 -10.60
CA ILE A 120 -1.35 4.83 -9.81
C ILE A 120 -1.28 5.59 -8.49
N LEU A 121 -2.31 6.37 -8.18
CA LEU A 121 -2.36 7.14 -6.94
C LEU A 121 -2.86 6.26 -5.80
N GLY A 122 -1.96 5.55 -5.14
CA GLY A 122 -2.32 4.85 -3.90
C GLY A 122 -2.28 5.79 -2.69
N VAL A 123 -3.32 5.75 -1.86
CA VAL A 123 -3.55 6.67 -0.74
C VAL A 123 -3.84 5.95 0.59
N GLY A 124 -3.35 6.52 1.68
CA GLY A 124 -3.56 6.01 3.03
C GLY A 124 -3.60 7.11 4.09
N ARG A 125 -4.01 6.74 5.32
CA ARG A 125 -4.10 7.66 6.48
C ARG A 125 -2.90 7.60 7.42
N GLY A 126 -1.97 6.67 7.18
CA GLY A 126 -0.77 6.45 7.99
C GLY A 126 -1.02 5.57 9.22
N THR A 127 0.05 4.98 9.73
CA THR A 127 0.04 4.06 10.89
C THR A 127 1.12 4.40 11.93
N VAL A 128 2.10 5.23 11.59
CA VAL A 128 3.27 5.52 12.42
C VAL A 128 3.18 6.95 13.01
N PRO A 129 3.00 7.11 14.34
CA PRO A 129 2.84 8.42 14.97
C PRO A 129 4.03 9.37 14.73
N ARG A 130 5.27 8.86 14.85
CA ARG A 130 6.51 9.64 14.65
C ARG A 130 6.54 10.33 13.29
N GLU A 131 6.04 9.67 12.25
CA GLU A 131 6.04 10.18 10.89
C GLU A 131 4.93 11.22 10.70
N ILE A 132 3.68 10.83 11.01
CA ILE A 132 2.52 11.67 10.72
C ILE A 132 2.51 12.95 11.55
N GLN A 133 2.91 12.89 12.82
CA GLN A 133 2.93 14.07 13.69
C GLN A 133 4.03 15.05 13.26
N SER A 134 5.19 14.53 12.84
CA SER A 134 6.31 15.38 12.38
C SER A 134 5.99 16.07 11.06
N LEU A 135 5.44 15.35 10.07
CA LEU A 135 5.21 15.88 8.73
C LEU A 135 3.92 16.68 8.61
N SER A 136 2.90 16.38 9.40
CA SER A 136 1.65 17.15 9.40
C SER A 136 1.72 18.45 10.23
N GLY A 137 2.88 18.78 10.81
CA GLY A 137 3.03 19.89 11.75
C GLY A 137 2.21 19.69 13.03
N ASN A 138 2.13 18.45 13.50
CA ASN A 138 1.32 18.00 14.64
C ASN A 138 -0.20 18.25 14.51
N ARG A 139 -0.69 18.49 13.29
CA ARG A 139 -2.12 18.67 13.00
C ARG A 139 -2.89 17.37 13.11
N VAL A 140 -2.24 16.25 12.76
CA VAL A 140 -2.85 14.92 12.72
C VAL A 140 -2.05 13.94 13.55
N SER A 141 -2.75 13.06 14.25
CA SER A 141 -2.19 11.91 14.97
C SER A 141 -2.78 10.61 14.42
N ILE A 142 -2.12 9.49 14.72
CA ILE A 142 -2.73 8.16 14.54
C ILE A 142 -3.84 8.00 15.58
N GLY A 143 -4.97 7.45 15.15
CA GLY A 143 -6.11 7.15 16.00
C GLY A 143 -6.71 5.78 15.71
N SER A 144 -7.69 5.37 16.51
CA SER A 144 -8.44 4.13 16.31
C SER A 144 -9.92 4.37 16.57
N PHE A 145 -10.78 3.91 15.67
CA PHE A 145 -12.23 4.12 15.77
C PHE A 145 -12.89 3.30 16.90
N ASP A 146 -12.25 2.20 17.31
CA ASP A 146 -12.70 1.24 18.31
C ASP A 146 -12.08 1.46 19.70
N ASN A 147 -11.15 2.42 19.82
CA ASN A 147 -10.59 2.86 21.09
C ASN A 147 -11.12 4.26 21.44
N PRO A 148 -11.98 4.41 22.48
CA PRO A 148 -12.56 5.69 22.86
C PRO A 148 -11.54 6.81 23.10
N ASP A 149 -10.36 6.47 23.64
CA ASP A 149 -9.30 7.45 23.95
C ASP A 149 -8.59 7.95 22.68
N MET A 150 -8.70 7.21 21.58
CA MET A 150 -8.06 7.50 20.29
C MET A 150 -9.07 7.85 19.19
N ALA A 151 -10.37 7.86 19.50
CA ALA A 151 -11.43 8.07 18.53
C ALA A 151 -11.44 9.49 17.94
N ASP A 152 -11.11 10.50 18.75
CA ASP A 152 -11.02 11.89 18.26
C ASP A 152 -9.84 12.07 17.30
N ALA A 153 -8.68 11.46 17.61
CA ALA A 153 -7.54 11.42 16.70
C ALA A 153 -7.88 10.73 15.37
N ASP A 154 -8.64 9.63 15.41
CA ASP A 154 -9.12 8.93 14.20
C ASP A 154 -10.03 9.83 13.36
N ARG A 155 -10.99 10.50 14.03
CA ARG A 155 -11.93 11.43 13.40
C ARG A 155 -11.19 12.58 12.72
N VAL A 156 -10.27 13.25 13.41
CA VAL A 156 -9.49 14.37 12.83
C VAL A 156 -8.63 13.89 11.66
N ASN A 157 -7.95 12.74 11.78
CA ASN A 157 -7.15 12.19 10.69
C ASN A 157 -8.01 11.92 9.45
N ARG A 158 -9.19 11.30 9.63
CA ARG A 158 -10.15 11.06 8.56
C ARG A 158 -10.61 12.36 7.90
N GLU A 159 -11.10 13.32 8.67
CA GLU A 159 -11.60 14.58 8.10
C GLU A 159 -10.49 15.35 7.35
N VAL A 160 -9.25 15.41 7.87
CA VAL A 160 -8.13 16.05 7.16
C VAL A 160 -7.78 15.31 5.87
N THR A 161 -7.78 13.98 5.90
CA THR A 161 -7.49 13.14 4.73
C THR A 161 -8.55 13.32 3.65
N ASP A 162 -9.83 13.27 4.03
CA ASP A 162 -10.95 13.39 3.10
C ASP A 162 -10.99 14.79 2.48
N GLU A 163 -10.76 15.84 3.28
CA GLU A 163 -10.67 17.23 2.79
C GLU A 163 -9.50 17.42 1.81
N ALA A 164 -8.35 16.80 2.10
CA ALA A 164 -7.19 16.84 1.20
C ALA A 164 -7.43 16.09 -0.12
N LEU A 165 -8.12 14.94 -0.09
CA LEU A 165 -8.50 14.19 -1.29
C LEU A 165 -9.52 14.94 -2.14
N GLU A 166 -10.48 15.63 -1.52
CA GLU A 166 -11.42 16.51 -2.22
C GLU A 166 -10.67 17.62 -2.98
N ILE A 167 -9.70 18.28 -2.32
CA ILE A 167 -8.86 19.31 -2.94
C ILE A 167 -8.07 18.74 -4.13
N ILE A 168 -7.45 17.55 -3.98
CA ILE A 168 -6.70 16.90 -5.05
C ILE A 168 -7.62 16.65 -6.26
N LYS A 169 -8.84 16.13 -6.03
CA LYS A 169 -9.82 15.87 -7.08
C LYS A 169 -10.26 17.16 -7.77
N LEU A 170 -10.61 18.19 -6.99
CA LEU A 170 -10.96 19.52 -7.53
C LEU A 170 -9.84 20.08 -8.42
N ALA A 171 -8.60 19.96 -7.98
CA ALA A 171 -7.42 20.43 -8.70
C ALA A 171 -7.16 19.66 -10.01
N PHE A 172 -7.45 18.35 -10.05
CA PHE A 172 -7.35 17.54 -11.27
C PHE A 172 -8.45 17.84 -12.28
N GLU A 173 -9.68 18.03 -11.81
CA GLU A 173 -10.86 18.04 -12.68
C GLU A 173 -11.20 19.43 -13.23
N ASN A 174 -10.73 20.51 -12.57
CA ASN A 174 -11.11 21.88 -12.92
C ASN A 174 -9.93 22.69 -13.51
N GLU A 175 -10.20 23.57 -14.47
CA GLU A 175 -9.19 24.49 -15.02
C GLU A 175 -8.72 25.52 -13.98
N THR A 176 -9.66 25.99 -13.16
CA THR A 176 -9.42 26.87 -12.01
C THR A 176 -10.31 26.42 -10.87
N PHE A 177 -9.86 26.56 -9.63
CA PHE A 177 -10.66 26.24 -8.44
C PHE A 177 -10.32 27.18 -7.28
N SER A 178 -11.23 27.26 -6.32
CA SER A 178 -10.94 27.73 -4.97
C SER A 178 -11.60 26.78 -3.99
N TYR A 179 -11.08 26.74 -2.77
CA TYR A 179 -11.51 25.82 -1.74
C TYR A 179 -11.49 26.50 -0.37
N LYS A 180 -12.55 26.27 0.41
CA LYS A 180 -12.63 26.70 1.79
C LYS A 180 -13.33 25.64 2.62
N GLY A 181 -12.54 24.78 3.23
CA GLY A 181 -13.00 23.73 4.12
C GLY A 181 -12.71 24.04 5.58
N LYS A 182 -12.69 22.99 6.40
CA LYS A 182 -12.44 23.08 7.85
C LYS A 182 -10.94 23.17 8.14
N TYR A 183 -10.11 22.55 7.33
CA TYR A 183 -8.67 22.42 7.53
C TYR A 183 -7.83 23.18 6.50
N PHE A 184 -8.38 23.52 5.34
CA PHE A 184 -7.68 24.19 4.25
C PHE A 184 -8.48 25.37 3.68
N GLU A 185 -7.78 26.46 3.36
CA GLU A 185 -8.28 27.59 2.57
C GLU A 185 -7.29 27.83 1.42
N LEU A 186 -7.73 27.65 0.17
CA LEU A 186 -6.90 27.67 -1.04
C LEU A 186 -7.62 28.46 -2.16
N PRO A 187 -7.11 29.61 -2.63
CA PRO A 187 -6.00 30.35 -2.05
C PRO A 187 -6.38 30.95 -0.68
N PRO A 188 -5.44 31.15 0.25
CA PRO A 188 -5.66 32.01 1.40
C PRO A 188 -6.13 33.41 0.99
N GLY A 189 -7.09 33.98 1.71
CA GLY A 189 -7.58 35.32 1.42
C GLY A 189 -6.49 36.41 1.48
N GLY A 190 -6.62 37.40 0.59
CA GLY A 190 -5.82 38.63 0.64
C GLY A 190 -4.41 38.53 0.05
N ILE A 191 -4.09 37.48 -0.70
CA ILE A 191 -2.82 37.38 -1.43
C ILE A 191 -2.83 38.37 -2.61
N PRO A 192 -1.98 39.41 -2.65
CA PRO A 192 -1.97 40.37 -3.76
C PRO A 192 -1.40 39.75 -5.04
N ASP A 193 -2.04 39.99 -6.19
CA ASP A 193 -1.53 39.59 -7.50
C ASP A 193 -1.95 40.57 -8.59
N ARG A 194 -0.98 41.02 -9.41
CA ARG A 194 -1.14 41.87 -10.61
C ARG A 194 -2.30 42.90 -10.58
N GLY A 195 -2.40 43.69 -9.51
CA GLY A 195 -3.40 44.77 -9.39
C GLY A 195 -4.73 44.36 -8.74
N GLY A 196 -4.82 43.14 -8.21
CA GLY A 196 -5.94 42.63 -7.41
C GLY A 196 -5.47 41.63 -6.36
N PHE A 197 -6.30 40.63 -6.07
CA PHE A 197 -6.01 39.53 -5.16
C PHE A 197 -6.20 38.18 -5.86
N VAL A 198 -5.48 37.16 -5.42
CA VAL A 198 -5.66 35.79 -5.90
C VAL A 198 -6.98 35.25 -5.38
N GLU A 199 -7.91 34.93 -6.29
CA GLU A 199 -9.22 34.36 -5.95
C GLU A 199 -9.34 32.88 -6.28
N THR A 200 -8.58 32.40 -7.28
CA THR A 200 -8.59 31.01 -7.76
C THR A 200 -7.18 30.54 -8.09
N LEU A 201 -6.98 29.22 -8.05
CA LEU A 201 -5.75 28.52 -8.40
C LEU A 201 -5.96 27.63 -9.62
N THR A 202 -4.88 27.35 -10.36
CA THR A 202 -4.83 26.35 -11.42
C THR A 202 -3.71 25.37 -11.10
N LEU A 203 -4.01 24.07 -11.13
CA LEU A 203 -2.98 23.04 -10.99
C LEU A 203 -2.19 22.92 -12.30
N ILE A 204 -0.86 22.94 -12.21
CA ILE A 204 0.03 22.77 -13.37
C ILE A 204 1.11 21.72 -13.04
N PRO A 205 1.16 20.57 -13.75
CA PRO A 205 0.19 20.10 -14.74
C PRO A 205 -1.05 19.45 -14.09
N ARG A 206 -2.13 19.29 -14.87
CA ARG A 206 -3.23 18.34 -14.55
C ARG A 206 -2.95 16.97 -15.19
N PRO A 207 -3.53 15.87 -14.67
CA PRO A 207 -3.48 14.56 -15.33
C PRO A 207 -4.01 14.63 -16.77
N LYS A 208 -3.23 14.13 -17.73
CA LYS A 208 -3.57 14.05 -19.17
C LYS A 208 -4.31 12.76 -19.51
N TYR A 209 -4.04 11.70 -18.76
CA TYR A 209 -4.61 10.36 -18.96
C TYR A 209 -5.62 10.06 -17.85
N PRO A 210 -6.60 9.16 -18.07
CA PRO A 210 -7.41 8.62 -16.98
C PRO A 210 -6.51 8.13 -15.85
N TYR A 211 -6.88 8.45 -14.61
CA TYR A 211 -6.14 8.05 -13.42
C TYR A 211 -7.04 7.24 -12.49
N GLU A 212 -6.41 6.50 -11.60
CA GLU A 212 -7.10 5.70 -10.59
C GLU A 212 -6.53 6.00 -9.21
N ILE A 213 -7.41 5.98 -8.22
CA ILE A 213 -7.04 6.07 -6.81
C ILE A 213 -7.28 4.71 -6.17
N TRP A 214 -6.30 4.20 -5.41
CA TRP A 214 -6.42 2.96 -4.64
C TRP A 214 -6.15 3.23 -3.17
N GLN A 215 -7.00 2.73 -2.28
CA GLN A 215 -6.95 3.06 -0.86
C GLN A 215 -6.85 1.81 0.01
N ALA A 216 -6.00 1.87 1.04
CA ALA A 216 -5.89 0.81 2.04
C ALA A 216 -7.22 0.59 2.77
N ILE A 217 -7.72 -0.66 2.81
CA ILE A 217 -8.90 -1.04 3.58
C ILE A 217 -8.50 -1.76 4.85
N THR A 218 -8.15 -0.97 5.86
CA THR A 218 -7.64 -1.47 7.16
C THR A 218 -8.64 -1.38 8.30
N SER A 219 -9.85 -0.83 8.06
CA SER A 219 -10.89 -0.73 9.08
C SER A 219 -12.30 -0.71 8.47
N PRO A 220 -13.34 -1.13 9.22
CA PRO A 220 -14.73 -1.07 8.75
C PRO A 220 -15.17 0.32 8.27
N PRO A 221 -14.85 1.45 8.96
CA PRO A 221 -15.23 2.76 8.44
C PRO A 221 -14.59 3.10 7.09
N THR A 222 -13.39 2.59 6.81
CA THR A 222 -12.72 2.81 5.51
C THR A 222 -13.33 1.93 4.41
N LEU A 223 -13.76 0.70 4.74
CA LEU A 223 -14.52 -0.18 3.85
C LEU A 223 -15.83 0.45 3.40
N GLU A 224 -16.52 1.18 4.28
CA GLU A 224 -17.78 1.87 3.96
C GLU A 224 -17.57 3.19 3.20
N HIS A 225 -16.37 3.77 3.25
CA HIS A 225 -16.10 5.11 2.71
C HIS A 225 -15.38 5.11 1.37
N ALA A 226 -14.32 4.31 1.21
CA ALA A 226 -13.54 4.24 -0.03
C ALA A 226 -14.39 3.97 -1.30
N PRO A 227 -15.37 3.03 -1.32
CA PRO A 227 -16.21 2.83 -2.50
C PRO A 227 -17.06 4.06 -2.82
N VAL A 228 -17.55 4.80 -1.82
CA VAL A 228 -18.36 6.02 -2.02
C VAL A 228 -17.56 7.11 -2.75
N LEU A 229 -16.25 7.17 -2.53
CA LEU A 229 -15.35 8.10 -3.23
C LEU A 229 -14.98 7.65 -4.64
N GLY A 230 -15.37 6.44 -5.05
CA GLY A 230 -15.00 5.85 -6.34
C GLY A 230 -13.57 5.30 -6.40
N HIS A 231 -12.93 5.09 -5.24
CA HIS A 231 -11.58 4.52 -5.17
C HIS A 231 -11.60 3.01 -5.49
N GLY A 232 -10.44 2.41 -5.71
CA GLY A 232 -10.24 0.96 -5.55
C GLY A 232 -9.86 0.63 -4.11
N GLY A 233 -10.31 -0.50 -3.60
CA GLY A 233 -9.95 -1.00 -2.26
C GLY A 233 -8.76 -1.97 -2.32
N VAL A 234 -7.78 -1.78 -1.44
CA VAL A 234 -6.65 -2.69 -1.26
C VAL A 234 -6.75 -3.43 0.07
N PHE A 235 -6.64 -4.75 0.01
CA PHE A 235 -6.80 -5.66 1.14
C PHE A 235 -5.52 -6.47 1.33
N TRP A 236 -4.98 -6.52 2.56
CA TRP A 236 -3.71 -7.18 2.84
C TRP A 236 -3.77 -7.92 4.19
N ILE A 237 -3.07 -9.07 4.28
CA ILE A 237 -2.83 -9.85 5.52
C ILE A 237 -4.09 -10.11 6.37
N GLN A 238 -5.20 -10.43 5.70
CA GLN A 238 -6.47 -10.75 6.33
C GLN A 238 -6.87 -12.19 6.04
N ASN A 239 -7.55 -12.82 6.99
CA ASN A 239 -8.16 -14.13 6.78
C ASN A 239 -9.16 -14.06 5.60
N PRO A 240 -9.17 -15.03 4.67
CA PRO A 240 -10.06 -15.03 3.51
C PRO A 240 -11.54 -14.89 3.85
N GLY A 241 -11.99 -15.39 4.99
CA GLY A 241 -13.38 -15.26 5.44
C GLY A 241 -13.76 -13.82 5.77
N PHE A 242 -12.81 -12.99 6.20
CA PHE A 242 -13.02 -11.53 6.29
C PHE A 242 -12.96 -10.90 4.91
N ILE A 243 -11.94 -11.21 4.11
CA ILE A 243 -11.75 -10.62 2.78
C ILE A 243 -12.99 -10.83 1.89
N LYS A 244 -13.55 -12.05 1.83
CA LYS A 244 -14.74 -12.32 1.02
C LYS A 244 -15.92 -11.44 1.44
N ARG A 245 -16.18 -11.35 2.75
CA ARG A 245 -17.24 -10.48 3.30
C ARG A 245 -16.99 -9.01 2.97
N PHE A 246 -15.74 -8.57 3.04
CA PHE A 246 -15.38 -7.20 2.70
C PHE A 246 -15.49 -6.92 1.19
N PHE A 247 -15.12 -7.86 0.32
CA PHE A 247 -15.27 -7.74 -1.14
C PHE A 247 -16.73 -7.62 -1.56
N ASP A 248 -17.61 -8.40 -0.92
CA ASP A 248 -19.06 -8.35 -1.16
C ASP A 248 -19.62 -7.01 -0.68
N ARG A 249 -19.30 -6.64 0.57
CA ARG A 249 -19.73 -5.38 1.16
C ARG A 249 -19.26 -4.17 0.35
N TYR A 250 -18.03 -4.19 -0.15
CA TYR A 250 -17.48 -3.13 -0.98
C TYR A 250 -18.32 -2.90 -2.24
N ALA A 251 -18.72 -3.97 -2.94
CA ALA A 251 -19.58 -3.88 -4.12
C ALA A 251 -21.00 -3.41 -3.79
N GLU A 252 -21.57 -3.84 -2.67
CA GLU A 252 -22.86 -3.35 -2.19
C GLU A 252 -22.84 -1.84 -1.95
N VAL A 253 -21.83 -1.35 -1.23
CA VAL A 253 -21.69 0.08 -0.91
C VAL A 253 -21.44 0.88 -2.19
N TRP A 254 -20.64 0.34 -3.12
CA TRP A 254 -20.43 0.96 -4.43
C TRP A 254 -21.77 1.13 -5.18
N ALA A 255 -22.52 0.05 -5.38
CA ALA A 255 -23.79 0.10 -6.10
C ALA A 255 -24.79 1.06 -5.43
N ALA A 256 -24.83 1.09 -4.10
CA ALA A 256 -25.69 2.00 -3.34
C ALA A 256 -25.29 3.48 -3.47
N SER A 257 -24.01 3.78 -3.75
CA SER A 257 -23.48 5.15 -3.83
C SER A 257 -23.28 5.67 -5.25
N HIS A 258 -23.37 4.80 -6.27
CA HIS A 258 -23.11 5.13 -7.68
C HIS A 258 -24.33 4.84 -8.56
N ASP A 259 -25.51 5.32 -8.16
CA ASP A 259 -26.76 5.23 -8.92
C ASP A 259 -27.14 3.81 -9.38
N GLY A 260 -26.79 2.80 -8.59
CA GLY A 260 -27.06 1.39 -8.92
C GLY A 260 -26.09 0.77 -9.94
N VAL A 261 -25.02 1.46 -10.31
CA VAL A 261 -23.96 0.88 -11.16
C VAL A 261 -23.25 -0.22 -10.39
N GLU A 262 -23.40 -1.46 -10.83
CA GLU A 262 -22.74 -2.62 -10.22
C GLU A 262 -21.30 -2.78 -10.71
N LEU A 263 -20.40 -3.15 -9.79
CA LEU A 263 -19.05 -3.59 -10.12
C LEU A 263 -19.06 -5.03 -10.64
N GLY A 264 -18.26 -5.32 -11.66
CA GLY A 264 -18.00 -6.69 -12.08
C GLY A 264 -17.34 -7.53 -10.97
N PRO A 265 -17.30 -8.86 -11.08
CA PRO A 265 -16.66 -9.73 -10.07
C PRO A 265 -15.19 -9.34 -9.84
N GLY A 266 -14.81 -9.01 -8.61
CA GLY A 266 -13.45 -8.60 -8.23
C GLY A 266 -12.99 -7.22 -8.71
N GLU A 267 -13.79 -6.50 -9.50
CA GLU A 267 -13.45 -5.15 -9.98
C GLU A 267 -13.27 -4.18 -8.81
N LYS A 268 -12.27 -3.27 -8.89
CA LYS A 268 -11.91 -2.28 -7.86
C LYS A 268 -11.54 -2.88 -6.49
N ARG A 269 -11.20 -4.18 -6.43
CA ARG A 269 -10.77 -4.86 -5.20
C ARG A 269 -9.47 -5.62 -5.46
N LEU A 270 -8.39 -5.14 -4.86
CA LEU A 270 -7.04 -5.65 -5.01
C LEU A 270 -6.65 -6.42 -3.75
N LEU A 271 -6.13 -7.63 -3.95
CA LEU A 271 -5.55 -8.44 -2.87
C LEU A 271 -4.03 -8.32 -2.90
N VAL A 272 -3.42 -8.06 -1.74
CA VAL A 272 -1.99 -8.24 -1.53
C VAL A 272 -1.76 -9.57 -0.82
N LEU A 273 -0.84 -10.41 -1.33
CA LEU A 273 -0.58 -11.74 -0.80
C LEU A 273 0.92 -11.97 -0.55
N ASN A 274 1.28 -12.38 0.66
CA ASN A 274 2.65 -12.78 0.99
C ASN A 274 2.92 -14.16 0.43
N VAL A 275 4.01 -14.29 -0.34
CA VAL A 275 4.33 -15.52 -1.06
C VAL A 275 5.80 -15.92 -0.91
N ARG A 276 6.04 -17.23 -0.82
CA ARG A 276 7.39 -17.83 -0.86
C ARG A 276 7.37 -19.09 -1.71
N VAL A 277 8.27 -19.18 -2.66
CA VAL A 277 8.42 -20.33 -3.53
C VAL A 277 9.77 -20.97 -3.29
N GLU A 278 9.76 -22.25 -2.92
CA GLU A 278 10.96 -23.10 -2.88
C GLU A 278 10.72 -24.41 -3.63
N ASN A 279 11.70 -25.31 -3.76
CA ASN A 279 11.46 -26.55 -4.50
C ASN A 279 10.57 -27.53 -3.73
N THR A 280 10.59 -27.44 -2.40
CA THR A 280 9.75 -28.24 -1.51
C THR A 280 9.06 -27.38 -0.46
N TYR A 281 7.99 -27.91 0.13
CA TYR A 281 7.30 -27.25 1.23
C TYR A 281 8.19 -27.07 2.48
N GLU A 282 9.10 -28.02 2.75
CA GLU A 282 10.03 -27.94 3.87
C GLU A 282 11.05 -26.80 3.69
N GLU A 283 11.65 -26.70 2.49
CA GLU A 283 12.52 -25.58 2.14
C GLU A 283 11.77 -24.23 2.22
N ALA A 284 10.49 -24.19 1.82
CA ALA A 284 9.66 -22.99 1.90
C ALA A 284 9.43 -22.58 3.36
N LEU A 285 9.20 -23.53 4.27
CA LEU A 285 9.07 -23.24 5.70
C LEU A 285 10.36 -22.67 6.28
N ASP A 286 11.50 -23.27 5.94
CA ASP A 286 12.79 -22.87 6.47
C ASP A 286 13.22 -21.49 5.97
N SER A 287 13.04 -21.22 4.68
CA SER A 287 13.37 -19.93 4.06
C SER A 287 12.42 -18.80 4.48
N ALA A 288 11.13 -19.08 4.67
CA ALA A 288 10.16 -18.06 5.05
C ALA A 288 10.26 -17.64 6.53
N ARG A 289 10.62 -18.56 7.43
CA ARG A 289 10.48 -18.37 8.88
C ARG A 289 11.23 -17.18 9.45
N PRO A 290 12.52 -16.95 9.14
CA PRO A 290 13.26 -15.81 9.68
C PRO A 290 12.57 -14.48 9.36
N GLY A 291 12.20 -14.29 8.09
CA GLY A 291 11.56 -13.06 7.65
C GLY A 291 10.11 -12.92 8.07
N HIS A 292 9.36 -14.02 8.16
CA HIS A 292 8.03 -14.03 8.75
C HIS A 292 8.05 -13.57 10.21
N ASP A 293 8.94 -14.16 11.01
CA ASP A 293 8.99 -13.87 12.43
C ASP A 293 9.49 -12.44 12.69
N GLU A 294 10.45 -11.97 11.90
CA GLU A 294 10.91 -10.57 11.93
C GLU A 294 9.78 -9.60 11.53
N PHE A 295 9.03 -9.91 10.47
CA PHE A 295 7.89 -9.13 10.00
C PHE A 295 6.83 -8.96 11.10
N TRP A 296 6.45 -10.05 11.78
CA TRP A 296 5.46 -9.97 12.85
C TRP A 296 6.00 -9.40 14.16
N LYS A 297 7.30 -9.57 14.44
CA LYS A 297 7.97 -8.85 15.53
C LYS A 297 7.90 -7.33 15.31
N PHE A 298 8.00 -6.87 14.07
CA PHE A 298 7.88 -5.46 13.69
C PHE A 298 6.43 -4.95 13.67
N LEU A 299 5.52 -5.64 12.95
CA LEU A 299 4.15 -5.15 12.70
C LEU A 299 3.13 -5.54 13.76
N GLY A 300 3.36 -6.62 14.51
CA GLY A 300 2.47 -7.09 15.58
C GLY A 300 2.12 -5.98 16.58
N PRO A 301 3.10 -5.24 17.14
CA PRO A 301 2.85 -4.12 18.04
C PRO A 301 2.01 -2.97 17.45
N TYR A 302 1.97 -2.81 16.12
CA TYR A 302 1.13 -1.82 15.44
C TYR A 302 -0.32 -2.32 15.21
N GLY A 303 -0.64 -3.54 15.65
CA GLY A 303 -2.00 -4.09 15.58
C GLY A 303 -2.41 -4.59 14.19
N TRP A 304 -1.45 -4.85 13.30
CA TRP A 304 -1.70 -5.42 11.97
C TRP A 304 -2.25 -6.84 12.00
N SER A 305 -2.04 -7.56 13.10
CA SER A 305 -2.54 -8.92 13.27
C SER A 305 -4.07 -8.99 13.43
N ARG A 306 -4.78 -7.87 13.57
CA ARG A 306 -6.27 -7.81 13.54
C ARG A 306 -6.90 -8.45 12.29
N GLY A 307 -6.13 -8.66 11.22
CA GLY A 307 -6.58 -9.42 10.06
C GLY A 307 -6.79 -10.92 10.33
N TYR A 308 -6.25 -11.46 11.42
CA TYR A 308 -6.35 -12.87 11.78
C TYR A 308 -7.67 -13.15 12.49
N MET A 309 -8.21 -14.33 12.23
CA MET A 309 -9.43 -14.83 12.84
C MET A 309 -9.08 -15.61 14.12
N GLY A 310 -9.69 -15.23 15.24
CA GLY A 310 -9.63 -15.98 16.49
C GLY A 310 -10.59 -17.16 16.49
N ASP A 311 -10.48 -17.99 17.53
CA ASP A 311 -11.31 -19.20 17.70
C ASP A 311 -12.82 -18.90 17.78
N ASP A 312 -13.19 -17.67 18.14
CA ASP A 312 -14.57 -17.19 18.20
C ASP A 312 -15.10 -16.66 16.84
N GLY A 313 -14.30 -16.75 15.78
CA GLY A 313 -14.62 -16.29 14.43
C GLY A 313 -14.52 -14.77 14.22
N LYS A 314 -14.00 -14.03 15.22
CA LYS A 314 -13.81 -12.58 15.17
C LYS A 314 -12.35 -12.21 14.94
N PRO A 315 -12.06 -10.94 14.57
CA PRO A 315 -10.69 -10.42 14.57
C PRO A 315 -10.00 -10.67 15.90
N VAL A 316 -8.75 -11.10 15.87
CA VAL A 316 -7.91 -11.20 17.08
C VAL A 316 -7.63 -9.82 17.66
N GLU A 317 -7.28 -9.79 18.95
CA GLU A 317 -6.88 -8.56 19.63
C GLU A 317 -5.57 -7.98 19.04
N PRO A 318 -5.41 -6.64 19.05
CA PRO A 318 -4.16 -6.00 18.64
C PRO A 318 -2.95 -6.54 19.43
N GLY A 319 -1.82 -6.70 18.74
CA GLY A 319 -0.57 -7.13 19.39
C GLY A 319 -0.27 -8.63 19.27
N LEU A 320 -1.15 -9.44 18.69
CA LEU A 320 -0.83 -10.84 18.37
C LEU A 320 0.41 -10.91 17.45
N ILE A 321 1.36 -11.76 17.81
CA ILE A 321 2.48 -12.17 16.96
C ILE A 321 2.20 -13.62 16.52
N PRO A 322 1.63 -13.84 15.32
CA PRO A 322 1.31 -15.18 14.84
C PRO A 322 2.60 -15.97 14.52
N THR A 323 2.53 -17.30 14.59
CA THR A 323 3.59 -18.16 14.02
C THR A 323 3.41 -18.32 12.51
N LEU A 324 4.46 -18.77 11.82
CA LEU A 324 4.38 -19.05 10.37
C LEU A 324 3.25 -20.06 10.06
N GLU A 325 3.09 -21.08 10.89
CA GLU A 325 2.03 -22.08 10.76
C GLU A 325 0.64 -21.44 10.92
N ASN A 326 0.48 -20.47 11.82
CA ASN A 326 -0.77 -19.73 11.92
C ASN A 326 -1.04 -18.94 10.65
N SER A 327 -0.04 -18.25 10.10
CA SER A 327 -0.17 -17.46 8.87
C SER A 327 -0.53 -18.31 7.65
N ILE A 328 0.09 -19.49 7.51
CA ILE A 328 -0.24 -20.46 6.45
C ILE A 328 -1.64 -21.04 6.68
N GLY A 329 -1.95 -21.47 7.91
CA GLY A 329 -3.25 -22.06 8.26
C GLY A 329 -4.41 -21.09 8.05
N GLN A 330 -4.19 -19.80 8.29
CA GLN A 330 -5.15 -18.72 8.01
C GLN A 330 -5.09 -18.21 6.56
N LYS A 331 -4.23 -18.78 5.71
CA LYS A 331 -3.99 -18.41 4.31
C LYS A 331 -3.55 -16.96 4.10
N THR A 332 -3.11 -16.25 5.13
CA THR A 332 -2.57 -14.88 4.99
C THR A 332 -1.20 -14.88 4.30
N TRP A 333 -0.52 -16.03 4.33
CA TRP A 333 0.73 -16.32 3.64
C TRP A 333 0.54 -17.62 2.83
N VAL A 334 1.03 -17.63 1.60
CA VAL A 334 0.99 -18.81 0.72
C VAL A 334 2.42 -19.18 0.35
N ILE A 335 2.86 -20.34 0.85
CA ILE A 335 4.23 -20.80 0.65
C ILE A 335 4.25 -22.26 0.18
N GLY A 336 5.29 -22.66 -0.54
CA GLY A 336 5.50 -24.07 -0.91
C GLY A 336 6.27 -24.24 -2.21
N SER A 337 6.07 -25.40 -2.86
CA SER A 337 6.51 -25.62 -4.24
C SER A 337 5.77 -24.70 -5.23
N PRO A 338 6.26 -24.54 -6.47
CA PRO A 338 5.57 -23.74 -7.47
C PRO A 338 4.10 -24.14 -7.66
N GLU A 339 3.81 -25.45 -7.68
CA GLU A 339 2.46 -25.98 -7.81
C GLU A 339 1.58 -25.64 -6.60
N GLN A 340 2.13 -25.73 -5.38
CA GLN A 340 1.39 -25.43 -4.15
C GLN A 340 1.07 -23.93 -4.05
N VAL A 341 2.02 -23.06 -4.41
CA VAL A 341 1.79 -21.62 -4.45
C VAL A 341 0.78 -21.27 -5.54
N ALA A 342 0.86 -21.90 -6.72
CA ALA A 342 -0.11 -21.71 -7.80
C ALA A 342 -1.52 -22.18 -7.38
N GLU A 343 -1.65 -23.31 -6.69
CA GLU A 343 -2.92 -23.79 -6.13
C GLU A 343 -3.49 -22.78 -5.11
N GLY A 344 -2.65 -22.22 -4.24
CA GLY A 344 -3.05 -21.18 -3.30
C GLY A 344 -3.56 -19.91 -3.98
N ILE A 345 -2.85 -19.45 -5.02
CA ILE A 345 -3.27 -18.28 -5.82
C ILE A 345 -4.57 -18.59 -6.59
N GLN A 346 -4.68 -19.77 -7.20
CA GLN A 346 -5.89 -20.21 -7.90
C GLN A 346 -7.09 -20.22 -6.95
N TRP A 347 -6.91 -20.73 -5.73
CA TRP A 347 -7.97 -20.76 -4.72
C TRP A 347 -8.48 -19.35 -4.42
N TYR A 348 -7.59 -18.36 -4.26
CA TYR A 348 -7.99 -16.97 -4.09
C TYR A 348 -8.68 -16.39 -5.33
N LYS A 349 -8.16 -16.70 -6.52
CA LYS A 349 -8.76 -16.30 -7.79
C LYS A 349 -10.20 -16.78 -7.92
N ASP A 350 -10.45 -18.05 -7.62
CA ASP A 350 -11.78 -18.66 -7.71
C ASP A 350 -12.71 -18.16 -6.60
N THR A 351 -12.20 -18.04 -5.36
CA THR A 351 -13.00 -17.66 -4.18
C THR A 351 -13.42 -16.19 -4.22
N LEU A 352 -12.55 -15.30 -4.70
CA LEU A 352 -12.77 -13.86 -4.70
C LEU A 352 -13.13 -13.31 -6.08
N SER A 353 -13.16 -14.16 -7.13
CA SER A 353 -13.21 -13.71 -8.53
C SER A 353 -12.11 -12.67 -8.82
N LEU A 354 -10.90 -12.94 -8.32
CA LEU A 354 -9.84 -11.95 -8.21
C LEU A 354 -9.40 -11.43 -9.59
N GLN A 355 -9.46 -10.11 -9.78
CA GLN A 355 -8.95 -9.46 -11.00
C GLN A 355 -7.58 -8.80 -10.79
N ASP A 356 -7.32 -8.30 -9.58
CA ASP A 356 -6.11 -7.57 -9.23
C ASP A 356 -5.40 -8.24 -8.04
N LEU A 357 -4.22 -8.78 -8.31
CA LEU A 357 -3.36 -9.41 -7.31
C LEU A 357 -2.04 -8.65 -7.23
N VAL A 358 -1.55 -8.41 -6.03
CA VAL A 358 -0.19 -7.94 -5.79
C VAL A 358 0.52 -8.95 -4.90
N LEU A 359 1.67 -9.43 -5.36
CA LEU A 359 2.49 -10.37 -4.62
C LEU A 359 3.48 -9.61 -3.75
N PHE A 360 3.71 -10.09 -2.54
CA PHE A 360 4.75 -9.62 -1.63
C PHE A 360 5.79 -10.74 -1.48
N PRO A 361 6.84 -10.75 -2.33
CA PRO A 361 7.79 -11.86 -2.39
C PRO A 361 9.05 -11.65 -1.54
N ASN A 362 9.30 -10.43 -1.05
CA ASN A 362 10.48 -10.08 -0.26
C ASN A 362 10.11 -10.02 1.22
N PHE A 363 10.61 -10.98 1.99
CA PHE A 363 10.45 -10.98 3.44
C PHE A 363 11.63 -10.29 4.11
N ALA A 364 11.42 -9.82 5.34
CA ALA A 364 12.48 -9.19 6.11
C ALA A 364 13.70 -10.13 6.24
N GLY A 365 14.90 -9.64 5.92
CA GLY A 365 16.12 -10.44 5.94
C GLY A 365 16.43 -11.23 4.68
N ASP A 366 15.55 -11.23 3.68
CA ASP A 366 15.97 -11.63 2.34
C ASP A 366 16.99 -10.62 1.78
N SER A 367 17.94 -11.14 1.02
CA SER A 367 18.75 -10.31 0.15
C SER A 367 17.95 -9.85 -1.08
N TYR A 368 18.43 -8.82 -1.76
CA TYR A 368 17.88 -8.40 -3.05
C TYR A 368 18.15 -9.43 -4.16
N GLU A 369 19.18 -10.27 -4.02
CA GLU A 369 19.38 -11.44 -4.88
C GLU A 369 18.27 -12.48 -4.68
N LYS A 370 17.94 -12.80 -3.43
CA LYS A 370 16.81 -13.69 -3.13
C LYS A 370 15.49 -13.09 -3.60
N THR A 371 15.34 -11.77 -3.53
CA THR A 371 14.16 -11.06 -4.01
C THR A 371 13.97 -11.21 -5.52
N ASP A 372 15.03 -11.02 -6.31
CA ASP A 372 15.01 -11.26 -7.75
C ASP A 372 14.71 -12.74 -8.08
N GLU A 373 15.35 -13.67 -7.36
CA GLU A 373 15.05 -15.10 -7.48
C GLU A 373 13.56 -15.38 -7.26
N GLN A 374 12.97 -14.88 -6.17
CA GLN A 374 11.57 -15.10 -5.86
C GLN A 374 10.62 -14.48 -6.90
N MET A 375 10.90 -13.26 -7.37
CA MET A 375 10.14 -12.66 -8.48
C MET A 375 10.23 -13.52 -9.74
N THR A 376 11.44 -13.97 -10.10
CA THR A 376 11.66 -14.78 -11.30
C THR A 376 10.88 -16.09 -11.22
N ARG A 377 10.98 -16.82 -10.10
CA ARG A 377 10.26 -18.07 -9.90
C ARG A 377 8.74 -17.90 -9.89
N LEU A 378 8.24 -16.83 -9.28
CA LEU A 378 6.81 -16.53 -9.33
C LEU A 378 6.34 -16.28 -10.76
N ALA A 379 7.09 -15.50 -11.54
CA ALA A 379 6.74 -15.19 -12.92
C ALA A 379 6.84 -16.40 -13.86
N GLU A 380 7.87 -17.24 -13.71
CA GLU A 380 8.19 -18.30 -14.67
C GLU A 380 7.67 -19.68 -14.25
N GLU A 381 7.57 -19.97 -12.95
CA GLU A 381 7.19 -21.30 -12.45
C GLU A 381 5.77 -21.33 -11.87
N VAL A 382 5.29 -20.23 -11.27
CA VAL A 382 4.00 -20.20 -10.55
C VAL A 382 2.86 -19.64 -11.39
N LEU A 383 2.98 -18.39 -11.84
CA LEU A 383 1.91 -17.70 -12.56
C LEU A 383 1.42 -18.44 -13.83
N PRO A 384 2.27 -19.14 -14.60
CA PRO A 384 1.82 -19.94 -15.74
C PRO A 384 0.92 -21.13 -15.37
N LEU A 385 0.94 -21.57 -14.10
CA LEU A 385 0.11 -22.67 -13.60
C LEU A 385 -1.28 -22.20 -13.14
N VAL A 386 -1.46 -20.89 -12.93
CA VAL A 386 -2.75 -20.28 -12.53
C VAL A 386 -3.62 -20.06 -13.76
N LYS A 387 -4.77 -20.74 -13.82
CA LYS A 387 -5.71 -20.75 -14.95
C LYS A 387 -6.73 -19.64 -14.88
#